data_AF-A0A2H6GJR5-F1
#
_entry.id   AF-A0A2H6GJR5-F1
#
_cell.length_a   1.000
_cell.length_b   1.000
_cell.length_c   1.000
_cell.angle_alpha   90.00
_cell.angle_beta   90.00
_cell.angle_gamma   90.00
#
_symmetry.space_group_name_H-M   'P 1'
#
loop_
_entity.id
_entity.type
_entity.pdbx_description
1 polymer ?
#
loop_
_entity_poly.entity_id
_entity_poly.type
_entity_poly.pdbx_seq_one_letter_code
_entity_poly.pdbx_strand_id
1 'polypeptide(L)'
;MLIRYLVLSPTAEKRGAFMEELFGSYELSPNGKGEKTGLSLGTGDGLEIIGAGEPSRLCSTAQALVTKNVRINGILFLLSPGDEGSWNESQRLSKWLQETGKNIPVKTWVIGKRKEMDKATSRRILLALIEEHERLLAAVN
;
A
#
# COMPACT_ATOMS: atom_id res chain seq x y z
N MET A 1 -4.49 15.63 -4.01
CA MET A 1 -4.99 14.23 -4.02
C MET A 1 -4.48 13.56 -2.75
N LEU A 2 -5.36 12.93 -1.97
CA LEU A 2 -5.03 12.27 -0.72
C LEU A 2 -5.11 10.76 -0.94
N ILE A 3 -3.97 10.07 -0.95
CA ILE A 3 -3.94 8.62 -0.89
C ILE A 3 -3.75 8.27 0.58
N ARG A 4 -4.74 7.70 1.28
CA ARG A 4 -4.48 7.32 2.67
C ARG A 4 -3.52 6.15 2.72
N TYR A 5 -3.72 5.10 1.93
CA TYR A 5 -2.83 3.94 1.90
C TYR A 5 -2.50 3.50 0.47
N LEU A 6 -1.21 3.24 0.22
CA LEU A 6 -0.72 2.75 -1.08
C LEU A 6 -0.39 1.25 -0.96
N VAL A 7 -1.00 0.41 -1.79
CA VAL A 7 -0.76 -1.03 -1.87
C VAL A 7 0.07 -1.32 -3.11
N LEU A 8 1.28 -1.79 -2.90
CA LEU A 8 2.25 -2.15 -3.93
C LEU A 8 2.33 -3.67 -4.05
N SER A 9 2.18 -4.19 -5.26
CA SER A 9 2.41 -5.61 -5.53
C SER A 9 2.93 -5.80 -6.94
N PRO A 10 3.85 -6.76 -7.15
CA PRO A 10 4.32 -7.11 -8.49
C PRO A 10 3.22 -7.74 -9.36
N THR A 11 2.14 -8.26 -8.77
CA THR A 11 1.06 -8.91 -9.52
C THR A 11 -0.29 -8.24 -9.29
N ALA A 12 -1.05 -8.06 -10.37
CA ALA A 12 -2.42 -7.54 -10.30
C ALA A 12 -3.35 -8.46 -9.53
N GLU A 13 -3.14 -9.78 -9.59
CA GLU A 13 -3.92 -10.78 -8.85
C GLU A 13 -3.93 -10.51 -7.35
N LYS A 14 -2.77 -10.21 -6.76
CA LYS A 14 -2.66 -9.98 -5.31
C LYS A 14 -3.26 -8.65 -4.88
N ARG A 15 -3.07 -7.60 -5.67
CA ARG A 15 -3.73 -6.31 -5.40
C ARG A 15 -5.23 -6.46 -5.52
N GLY A 16 -5.71 -7.05 -6.60
CA GLY A 16 -7.12 -7.29 -6.85
C GLY A 16 -7.75 -8.09 -5.71
N ALA A 17 -7.16 -9.21 -5.32
CA ALA A 17 -7.67 -10.04 -4.23
C ALA A 17 -7.66 -9.30 -2.88
N PHE A 18 -6.63 -8.53 -2.54
CA PHE A 18 -6.63 -7.71 -1.33
C PHE A 18 -7.78 -6.69 -1.33
N MET A 19 -7.97 -6.00 -2.45
CA MET A 19 -8.97 -4.95 -2.60
C MET A 19 -10.40 -5.51 -2.62
N GLU A 20 -10.63 -6.59 -3.37
CA GLU A 20 -11.91 -7.29 -3.47
C GLU A 20 -12.36 -7.82 -2.10
N GLU A 21 -11.46 -8.42 -1.32
CA GLU A 21 -11.81 -9.00 -0.01
C GLU A 21 -12.14 -7.94 1.04
N LEU A 22 -11.49 -6.78 0.97
CA LEU A 22 -11.76 -5.68 1.90
C LEU A 22 -13.02 -4.89 1.54
N PHE A 23 -13.23 -4.64 0.26
CA PHE A 23 -14.19 -3.63 -0.22
C PHE A 23 -15.31 -4.20 -1.08
N GLY A 24 -15.27 -5.49 -1.43
CA GLY A 24 -16.22 -6.15 -2.32
C GLY A 24 -16.03 -5.80 -3.80
N SER A 25 -15.59 -4.58 -4.09
CA SER A 25 -15.23 -4.12 -5.43
C SER A 25 -14.17 -3.01 -5.39
N TYR A 26 -13.54 -2.77 -6.53
CA TYR A 26 -12.61 -1.68 -6.75
C TYR A 26 -12.78 -1.12 -8.16
N GLU A 27 -12.38 0.12 -8.35
CA GLU A 27 -12.35 0.78 -9.65
C GLU A 27 -10.93 0.70 -10.23
N LEU A 28 -10.81 0.84 -11.55
CA LEU A 28 -9.50 1.11 -12.14
C LEU A 28 -9.10 2.55 -11.84
N SER A 29 -7.85 2.75 -11.44
CA SER A 29 -7.27 4.07 -11.30
C SER A 29 -7.48 4.87 -12.60
N PRO A 30 -7.81 6.18 -12.53
CA PRO A 30 -8.09 7.00 -13.72
C PRO A 30 -6.93 7.06 -14.72
N ASN A 31 -5.73 6.63 -14.30
CA ASN A 31 -4.53 6.62 -15.12
C ASN A 31 -4.25 5.23 -15.75
N GLY A 32 -5.14 4.24 -15.55
CA GLY A 32 -5.05 2.89 -16.11
C GLY A 32 -3.94 1.99 -15.55
N LYS A 33 -3.19 2.44 -14.55
CA LYS A 33 -1.99 1.74 -14.00
C LYS A 33 -2.19 1.11 -12.62
N GLY A 34 -3.43 0.84 -12.23
CA GLY A 34 -3.72 0.28 -10.91
C GLY A 34 -5.19 0.26 -10.54
N GLU A 35 -5.45 -0.07 -9.28
CA GLU A 35 -6.77 -0.20 -8.68
C GLU A 35 -7.00 0.93 -7.67
N LYS A 36 -8.23 1.40 -7.54
CA LYS A 36 -8.61 2.46 -6.59
C LYS A 36 -9.88 2.03 -5.87
N THR A 37 -9.94 2.29 -4.57
CA THR A 37 -11.19 2.21 -3.82
C THR A 37 -11.24 3.28 -2.74
N GLY A 38 -12.46 3.69 -2.39
CA GLY A 38 -12.72 4.70 -1.37
C GLY A 38 -13.68 4.15 -0.32
N LEU A 39 -13.31 4.20 0.95
CA LEU A 39 -14.25 3.94 2.04
C LEU A 39 -14.74 5.28 2.60
N SER A 40 -16.05 5.53 2.58
CA SER A 40 -16.63 6.65 3.32
C SER A 40 -16.62 6.34 4.81
N LEU A 41 -15.87 7.11 5.60
CA LEU A 41 -15.79 6.91 7.06
C LEU A 41 -16.92 7.60 7.83
N GLY A 42 -17.92 8.16 7.15
CA GLY A 42 -19.03 8.89 7.78
C GLY A 42 -18.64 10.25 8.40
N THR A 43 -17.35 10.60 8.39
CA THR A 43 -16.78 11.84 8.94
C THR A 43 -16.52 12.92 7.87
N GLY A 44 -16.91 12.67 6.61
CA GLY A 44 -16.58 13.50 5.44
C GLY A 44 -15.21 13.22 4.83
N ASP A 45 -14.36 12.47 5.54
CA ASP A 45 -13.04 12.06 5.12
C ASP A 45 -13.06 10.62 4.55
N GLY A 46 -12.74 10.47 3.26
CA GLY A 46 -12.65 9.16 2.61
C GLY A 46 -11.30 8.46 2.87
N LEU A 47 -11.34 7.16 3.14
CA LEU A 47 -10.15 6.30 3.08
C LEU A 47 -9.90 5.90 1.62
N GLU A 48 -9.04 6.62 0.93
CA GLU A 48 -8.60 6.22 -0.41
C GLU A 48 -7.44 5.21 -0.30
N ILE A 49 -7.63 4.03 -0.88
CA ILE A 49 -6.57 3.04 -1.07
C ILE A 49 -6.30 2.89 -2.56
N ILE A 50 -5.02 2.96 -2.93
CA ILE A 50 -4.58 2.76 -4.31
C ILE A 50 -3.72 1.50 -4.39
N GLY A 51 -4.14 0.55 -5.21
CA GLY A 51 -3.32 -0.56 -5.69
C GLY A 51 -2.50 -0.14 -6.89
N ALA A 52 -1.20 -0.38 -6.88
CA ALA A 52 -0.32 -0.14 -8.03
C ALA A 52 0.85 -1.11 -8.03
N GLY A 53 1.52 -1.26 -9.17
CA GLY A 53 2.81 -1.93 -9.22
C GLY A 53 3.01 -2.80 -10.45
N GLU A 54 4.26 -2.82 -10.88
CA GLU A 54 4.81 -3.75 -11.87
C GLU A 54 6.11 -4.29 -11.26
N PRO A 55 6.53 -5.52 -11.62
CA PRO A 55 7.82 -6.05 -11.19
C PRO A 55 8.96 -5.07 -11.49
N SER A 56 9.86 -4.87 -10.54
CA SER A 56 11.02 -3.95 -10.64
C SER A 56 10.68 -2.46 -10.73
N ARG A 57 9.43 -2.08 -10.45
CA ARG A 57 8.96 -0.68 -10.49
C ARG A 57 8.16 -0.27 -9.25
N LEU A 58 8.11 -1.10 -8.21
CA LEU A 58 7.34 -0.80 -7.01
C LEU A 58 7.93 0.41 -6.27
N CYS A 59 9.25 0.44 -6.13
CA CYS A 59 9.96 1.53 -5.45
C CYS A 59 9.80 2.85 -6.20
N SER A 60 10.02 2.84 -7.52
CA SER A 60 9.91 4.05 -8.35
C SER A 60 8.48 4.60 -8.43
N THR A 61 7.47 3.72 -8.39
CA THR A 61 6.06 4.13 -8.33
C THR A 61 5.77 4.94 -7.06
N ALA A 62 6.19 4.44 -5.89
CA ALA A 62 6.02 5.17 -4.64
C ALA A 62 6.82 6.48 -4.61
N GLN A 63 8.09 6.44 -5.02
CA GLN A 63 8.95 7.62 -5.09
C GLN A 63 8.34 8.72 -5.96
N ALA A 64 7.79 8.37 -7.13
CA ALA A 64 7.14 9.32 -8.02
C ALA A 64 5.93 10.01 -7.37
N LEU A 65 5.11 9.27 -6.61
CA LEU A 65 3.97 9.83 -5.90
C LEU A 65 4.41 10.75 -4.75
N VAL A 66 5.35 10.30 -3.92
CA VAL A 66 5.89 11.10 -2.81
C VAL A 66 6.56 12.38 -3.32
N THR A 67 7.34 12.30 -4.40
CA THR A 67 8.01 13.47 -5.02
C THR A 67 7.01 14.48 -5.59
N LYS A 68 5.84 14.02 -6.04
CA LYS A 68 4.74 14.90 -6.47
C LYS A 68 3.95 15.52 -5.31
N ASN A 69 4.44 15.40 -4.07
CA ASN A 69 3.77 15.83 -2.84
C ASN A 69 2.36 15.24 -2.67
N VAL A 70 2.13 14.02 -3.19
CA VAL A 70 0.93 13.26 -2.86
C VAL A 70 1.03 12.85 -1.40
N ARG A 71 0.02 13.21 -0.59
CA ARG A 71 -0.04 12.80 0.81
C ARG A 71 -0.35 11.31 0.87
N ILE A 72 0.55 10.55 1.51
CA ILE A 72 0.49 9.09 1.72
C ILE A 72 0.68 8.84 3.22
N ASN A 73 -0.27 8.15 3.87
CA ASN A 73 -0.17 7.85 5.30
C ASN A 73 0.52 6.50 5.57
N GLY A 74 0.58 5.61 4.59
CA GLY A 74 1.29 4.34 4.71
C GLY A 74 1.39 3.57 3.41
N ILE A 75 2.41 2.71 3.31
CA ILE A 75 2.69 1.90 2.12
C ILE A 75 2.75 0.42 2.51
N LEU A 76 1.98 -0.41 1.83
CA LEU A 76 1.94 -1.86 1.98
C LEU A 76 2.54 -2.53 0.75
N PHE A 77 3.48 -3.44 0.93
CA PHE A 77 3.94 -4.36 -0.11
C PHE A 77 3.27 -5.73 0.07
N LEU A 78 2.65 -6.25 -0.98
CA LEU A 78 2.11 -7.61 -1.04
C LEU A 78 2.93 -8.44 -2.02
N LEU A 79 3.77 -9.33 -1.51
CA LEU A 79 4.79 -10.04 -2.30
C LEU A 79 4.50 -11.54 -2.45
N SER A 80 5.18 -12.18 -3.39
CA SER A 80 5.24 -13.64 -3.52
C SER A 80 6.42 -14.23 -2.75
N PRO A 81 6.30 -15.45 -2.20
CA PRO A 81 7.45 -16.19 -1.71
C PRO A 81 8.50 -16.30 -2.82
N GLY A 82 9.76 -16.04 -2.47
CA GLY A 82 10.88 -16.08 -3.42
C GLY A 82 11.04 -14.85 -4.31
N ASP A 83 10.21 -13.81 -4.17
CA ASP A 83 10.38 -12.56 -4.92
C ASP A 83 11.39 -11.62 -4.24
N GLU A 84 12.67 -11.96 -4.38
CA GLU A 84 13.79 -11.17 -3.84
C GLU A 84 13.87 -9.77 -4.47
N GLY A 85 13.48 -9.63 -5.73
CA GLY A 85 13.48 -8.34 -6.43
C GLY A 85 12.55 -7.34 -5.76
N SER A 86 11.28 -7.72 -5.60
CA SER A 86 10.28 -6.88 -4.94
C SER A 86 10.57 -6.68 -3.45
N TRP A 87 11.18 -7.68 -2.79
CA TRP A 87 11.67 -7.53 -1.42
C TRP A 87 12.71 -6.43 -1.31
N ASN A 88 13.74 -6.47 -2.16
CA ASN A 88 14.80 -5.46 -2.22
C ASN A 88 14.24 -4.07 -2.55
N GLU A 89 13.23 -3.98 -3.43
CA GLU A 89 12.52 -2.73 -3.69
C GLU A 89 11.84 -2.16 -2.43
N SER A 90 11.21 -3.01 -1.60
CA SER A 90 10.57 -2.57 -0.36
C SER A 90 11.58 -1.98 0.64
N GLN A 91 12.75 -2.62 0.79
CA GLN A 91 13.83 -2.15 1.66
C GLN A 91 14.43 -0.83 1.15
N ARG A 92 14.66 -0.73 -0.17
CA ARG A 92 15.13 0.50 -0.81
C ARG A 92 14.17 1.67 -0.59
N LEU A 93 12.86 1.43 -0.70
CA LEU A 93 11.86 2.48 -0.49
C LEU A 93 11.86 2.96 0.97
N SER A 94 11.88 2.02 1.93
CA SER A 94 11.92 2.34 3.37
C SER A 94 13.14 3.20 3.71
N LYS A 95 14.33 2.80 3.23
CA LYS A 95 15.57 3.56 3.40
C LYS A 95 15.48 4.97 2.79
N TRP A 96 14.98 5.08 1.56
CA TRP A 96 14.83 6.37 0.89
C TRP A 96 13.87 7.32 1.62
N LEU A 97 12.76 6.81 2.18
CA LEU A 97 11.83 7.61 2.97
C LEU A 97 12.50 8.15 4.24
N GLN A 98 13.29 7.33 4.92
CA GLN A 98 14.08 7.76 6.08
C GLN A 98 15.11 8.83 5.71
N GLU A 99 15.88 8.62 4.63
CA GLU A 99 16.90 9.56 4.15
C GLU A 99 16.31 10.91 3.73
N THR A 100 15.07 10.92 3.22
CA THR A 100 14.36 12.14 2.81
C THR A 100 13.54 12.78 3.92
N GLY A 101 13.59 12.25 5.16
CA GLY A 101 12.84 12.75 6.31
C GLY A 101 11.32 12.59 6.15
N LYS A 102 10.86 11.68 5.29
CA LYS A 102 9.44 11.40 5.07
C LYS A 102 8.98 10.35 6.08
N ASN A 103 8.14 10.77 7.03
CA ASN A 103 7.59 9.88 8.04
C ASN A 103 6.40 9.07 7.50
N ILE A 104 6.67 8.10 6.63
CA ILE A 104 5.67 7.23 6.02
C ILE A 104 6.03 5.77 6.35
N PRO A 105 5.17 5.02 7.07
CA PRO A 105 5.43 3.63 7.38
C PRO A 105 5.39 2.77 6.11
N VAL A 106 6.33 1.84 6.03
CA VAL A 106 6.36 0.79 5.00
C VAL A 106 6.22 -0.57 5.67
N LYS A 107 5.24 -1.35 5.24
CA LYS A 107 5.04 -2.74 5.67
C LYS A 107 5.12 -3.68 4.49
N THR A 108 5.71 -4.85 4.70
CA THR A 108 5.81 -5.90 3.69
C THR A 108 5.14 -7.17 4.20
N TRP A 109 4.21 -7.71 3.41
CA TRP A 109 3.54 -8.98 3.65
C TRP A 109 3.83 -9.94 2.50
N VAL A 110 4.26 -11.15 2.84
CA VAL A 110 4.47 -12.24 1.88
C VAL A 110 3.26 -13.14 1.90
N ILE A 111 2.58 -13.28 0.77
CA ILE A 111 1.39 -14.14 0.61
C ILE A 111 1.67 -15.16 -0.48
N GLY A 112 1.53 -16.44 -0.16
CA GLY A 112 1.79 -17.53 -1.10
C GLY A 112 0.72 -17.63 -2.16
N LYS A 113 -0.53 -17.75 -1.73
CA LYS A 113 -1.67 -18.05 -2.59
C LYS A 113 -2.81 -17.08 -2.35
N ARG A 114 -3.62 -16.80 -3.38
CA ARG A 114 -4.84 -15.96 -3.27
C ARG A 114 -5.74 -16.38 -2.11
N LYS A 115 -5.93 -17.69 -1.89
CA LYS A 115 -6.77 -18.24 -0.81
C LYS A 115 -6.31 -17.90 0.62
N GLU A 116 -5.06 -17.48 0.80
CA GLU A 116 -4.53 -17.04 2.09
C GLU A 116 -4.93 -15.59 2.39
N MET A 117 -5.48 -14.87 1.41
CA MET A 117 -5.91 -13.49 1.50
C MET A 117 -7.42 -13.43 1.67
N ASP A 118 -7.94 -14.00 2.76
CA ASP A 118 -9.35 -13.85 3.12
C ASP A 118 -9.63 -12.46 3.72
N LYS A 119 -10.91 -12.07 3.79
CA LYS A 119 -11.35 -10.82 4.42
C LYS A 119 -10.75 -10.56 5.81
N ALA A 120 -10.60 -11.60 6.64
CA ALA A 120 -10.05 -11.44 7.98
C ALA A 120 -8.56 -11.09 7.95
N THR A 121 -7.80 -11.75 7.08
CA THR A 121 -6.37 -11.54 6.85
C THR A 121 -6.13 -10.18 6.23
N SER A 122 -6.86 -9.81 5.18
CA SER A 122 -6.75 -8.50 4.55
C SER A 122 -7.05 -7.37 5.53
N ARG A 123 -8.05 -7.54 6.41
CA ARG A 123 -8.34 -6.58 7.50
C ARG A 123 -7.19 -6.45 8.47
N ARG A 124 -6.62 -7.57 8.92
CA ARG A 124 -5.47 -7.56 9.84
C ARG A 124 -4.26 -6.86 9.24
N ILE A 125 -3.98 -7.09 7.96
CA ILE A 125 -2.88 -6.44 7.24
C ILE A 125 -3.09 -4.92 7.21
N LEU A 126 -4.30 -4.47 6.85
CA LEU A 126 -4.62 -3.05 6.80
C LEU A 126 -4.52 -2.39 8.19
N LEU A 127 -5.08 -3.04 9.23
CA LEU A 127 -5.01 -2.55 10.61
C LEU A 127 -3.56 -2.39 11.09
N ALA A 128 -2.70 -3.37 10.83
CA ALA A 128 -1.30 -3.29 11.22
C ALA A 128 -0.53 -2.13 10.54
N LEU A 129 -0.92 -1.75 9.31
CA LEU A 129 -0.37 -0.57 8.64
C LEU A 129 -0.89 0.73 9.28
N ILE A 130 -2.19 0.78 9.61
CA ILE A 130 -2.82 1.92 10.29
C ILE A 130 -2.15 2.15 11.66
N GLU A 131 -2.00 1.09 12.46
CA GLU A 131 -1.36 1.15 13.78
C GLU A 131 0.11 1.59 13.71
N GLU A 132 0.84 1.24 12.66
CA GLU A 132 2.20 1.74 12.45
C GLU A 132 2.21 3.23 12.11
N HIS A 133 1.28 3.68 11.26
CA HIS A 133 1.12 5.09 10.95
C HIS A 133 0.78 5.92 12.19
N GLU A 134 -0.15 5.45 13.03
CA GLU A 134 -0.51 6.13 14.28
C GLU A 134 0.66 6.20 15.26
N ARG A 135 1.44 5.12 15.40
CA ARG A 135 2.66 5.13 16.21
C ARG A 135 3.71 6.13 15.72
N LEU A 136 3.90 6.23 14.41
CA LEU A 136 4.83 7.21 13.83
C LEU A 136 4.36 8.65 14.03
N LEU A 137 3.06 8.92 14.00
CA LEU A 137 2.52 10.24 14.34
C LEU A 137 2.72 10.58 15.81
N ALA A 138 2.53 9.61 16.70
CA ALA A 138 2.71 9.80 18.14
C ALA A 138 4.19 10.05 18.52
N ALA A 139 5.15 9.50 17.76
CA ALA A 139 6.58 9.68 18.03
C ALA A 139 7.15 11.06 17.60
N VAL A 140 6.38 11.85 16.85
CA VAL A 140 6.79 13.18 16.35
C VAL A 140 6.19 14.32 17.20
N ASN A 141 5.23 14.02 18.06
CA ASN A 141 4.63 14.95 19.03
C ASN A 141 5.25 14.80 20.42
#